data_AF-A0A3Q8LYN1-F1
#
_entry.id   AF-A0A3Q8LYN1-F1
#
_cell.length_a   1.000
_cell.length_b   1.000
_cell.length_c   1.000
_cell.angle_alpha   90.00
_cell.angle_beta   90.00
_cell.angle_gamma   90.00
#
_symmetry.space_group_name_H-M   'P 1'
#
loop_
_entity.id
_entity.type
_entity.pdbx_description
1 polymer ?
#
loop_
_entity_poly.entity_id
_entity_poly.type
_entity_poly.pdbx_seq_one_letter_code
_entity_poly.pdbx_strand_id
1 'polypeptide(L)'
;MVTLDEGSQQELQDLATQKLNDIFLDSKIQELIGEWEVVWGPCVFKYDGPISILEGEVTDSVMYMAKSKDINESECYVIAIAGTNLRSLHGWIVQDFWVNKTKLWNNGQPWKADPEDQTTPGIRVSAATSTAMRILCEDMQSDQKSLLDSLKEIANSASKPISINTCGQSLGGTLSPALALSLMDRRSEWDPEGKATFSASPTSGATPGNDKFATYYDSQLGNVTDRIWNSFDFVPHGWAQETLEETRTFYEPYIPTTALIDLFVDFCLFLSKSSGVEYKHVRLEQDSYPSEFNPDAVPKISAGDISKLVVKLILHSLGIENAPKDLIDAEIDIIKPLIEELIEKNKSGKSPLPAGQIKQMVEPYVQQIIEKLQTEKLISNIKGSINHVRLLLSSIWDFIKYIFQTLYQHAEALFEYMQISEYITRLDELGVQLLP
;
A
#
# COMPACT_ATOMS: atom_id res chain seq x y z
N MET A 1 3.48 -3.17 22.16
CA MET A 1 2.16 -3.14 21.49
C MET A 1 2.09 -1.82 20.77
N VAL A 2 2.14 -1.84 19.43
CA VAL A 2 1.96 -0.62 18.62
C VAL A 2 0.46 -0.47 18.41
N THR A 3 -0.14 0.44 19.18
CA THR A 3 -1.53 0.90 19.03
C THR A 3 -1.64 1.72 17.76
N LEU A 4 -2.77 1.61 17.06
CA LEU A 4 -3.08 2.56 16.00
C LEU A 4 -3.35 3.90 16.66
N ASP A 5 -2.67 4.94 16.17
CA ASP A 5 -2.90 6.29 16.63
C ASP A 5 -4.18 6.79 15.97
N GLU A 6 -5.24 6.95 16.76
CA GLU A 6 -6.53 7.47 16.34
C GLU A 6 -6.69 8.91 16.87
N GLY A 7 -7.21 9.80 16.03
CA GLY A 7 -7.39 11.21 16.37
C GLY A 7 -7.92 12.04 15.21
N SER A 8 -8.12 13.32 15.46
CA SER A 8 -8.30 14.34 14.42
C SER A 8 -7.03 14.47 13.56
N GLN A 9 -7.16 14.98 12.34
CA GLN A 9 -5.99 15.22 11.47
C GLN A 9 -4.91 16.06 12.16
N GLN A 10 -5.32 17.07 12.94
CA GLN A 10 -4.38 17.91 13.68
C GLN A 10 -3.64 17.13 14.77
N GLU A 11 -4.34 16.33 15.59
CA GLU A 11 -3.70 15.52 16.62
C GLU A 11 -2.69 14.53 16.03
N LEU A 12 -3.03 13.93 14.88
CA LEU A 12 -2.15 13.00 14.16
C LEU A 12 -0.94 13.73 13.56
N GLN A 13 -1.11 14.97 13.09
CA GLN A 13 -0.01 15.80 12.62
C GLN A 13 0.92 16.24 13.75
N ASP A 14 0.37 16.62 14.90
CA ASP A 14 1.15 16.97 16.08
C ASP A 14 1.95 15.76 16.57
N LEU A 15 1.34 14.58 16.57
CA LEU A 15 2.01 13.33 16.92
C LEU A 15 3.12 12.96 15.92
N ALA A 16 2.85 13.08 14.61
CA ALA A 16 3.87 12.85 13.58
C ALA A 16 5.05 13.82 13.73
N THR A 17 4.76 15.08 14.03
CA THR A 17 5.77 16.12 14.29
C THR A 17 6.62 15.76 15.50
N GLN A 18 5.99 15.35 16.60
CA GLN A 18 6.69 14.90 17.79
C GLN A 18 7.58 13.69 17.49
N LYS A 19 7.03 12.63 16.87
CA LYS A 19 7.80 11.41 16.57
C LYS A 19 9.00 11.70 15.65
N LEU A 20 8.84 12.54 14.62
CA LEU A 20 9.96 12.92 13.75
C LEU A 20 11.02 13.75 14.47
N ASN A 21 10.62 14.70 15.31
CA ASN A 21 11.57 15.49 16.11
C ASN A 21 12.33 14.61 17.10
N ASP A 22 11.65 13.69 17.78
CA ASP A 22 12.26 12.76 18.71
C ASP A 22 13.30 11.88 17.98
N ILE A 23 12.99 11.39 16.77
CA ILE A 23 13.93 10.60 15.95
C ILE A 23 15.14 11.44 15.51
N PHE A 24 14.94 12.64 14.97
CA PHE A 24 16.05 13.45 14.43
C PHE A 24 16.90 14.16 15.50
N LEU A 25 16.38 14.33 16.72
CA LEU A 25 17.15 14.86 17.86
C LEU A 25 17.87 13.78 18.67
N ASP A 26 17.58 12.50 18.42
CA ASP A 26 18.25 11.41 19.11
C ASP A 26 19.71 11.28 18.63
N SER A 27 20.66 11.41 19.55
CA SER A 27 22.09 11.39 19.21
C SER A 27 22.57 10.05 18.65
N LYS A 28 21.92 8.94 19.01
CA LYS A 28 22.25 7.60 18.49
C LYS A 28 21.72 7.40 17.08
N ILE A 29 20.57 7.97 16.76
CA ILE A 29 20.08 8.07 15.37
C ILE A 29 21.05 8.91 14.54
N GLN A 30 21.45 10.07 15.06
CA GLN A 30 22.39 10.97 14.38
C GLN A 30 23.74 10.31 14.09
N GLU A 31 24.26 9.45 14.98
CA GLU A 31 25.47 8.65 14.71
C GLU A 31 25.34 7.71 13.51
N LEU A 32 24.12 7.32 13.14
CA LEU A 32 23.84 6.34 12.09
C LEU A 32 23.52 7.01 10.75
N ILE A 33 22.68 8.04 10.76
CA ILE A 33 22.18 8.68 9.53
C ILE A 33 22.69 10.11 9.33
N GLY A 34 23.41 10.65 10.31
CA GLY A 34 23.83 12.05 10.35
C GLY A 34 22.78 12.99 10.95
N GLU A 35 23.08 14.28 10.96
CA GLU A 35 22.16 15.32 11.41
C GLU A 35 21.17 15.70 10.31
N TRP A 36 19.87 15.57 10.61
CA TRP A 36 18.77 15.94 9.72
C TRP A 36 17.80 16.88 10.43
N GLU A 37 17.12 17.72 9.65
CA GLU A 37 16.01 18.54 10.15
C GLU A 37 14.82 18.48 9.20
N VAL A 38 13.60 18.45 9.74
CA VAL A 38 12.38 18.62 8.93
C VAL A 38 12.29 20.08 8.50
N VAL A 39 12.20 20.32 7.19
CA VAL A 39 12.11 21.66 6.59
C VAL A 39 10.76 21.94 5.93
N TRP A 40 9.92 20.92 5.79
CA TRP A 40 8.53 21.04 5.35
C TRP A 40 7.73 19.84 5.89
N GLY A 41 6.54 20.07 6.42
CA GLY A 41 5.73 19.06 7.06
C GLY A 41 6.20 18.72 8.49
N PRO A 42 5.84 17.54 9.03
CA PRO A 42 4.99 16.54 8.38
C PRO A 42 3.58 17.05 8.15
N CYS A 43 3.05 16.78 6.96
CA CYS A 43 1.65 17.02 6.63
C CYS A 43 0.92 15.69 6.69
N VAL A 44 -0.15 15.64 7.47
CA VAL A 44 -1.02 14.46 7.57
C VAL A 44 -2.31 14.74 6.82
N PHE A 45 -2.71 13.83 5.95
CA PHE A 45 -4.03 13.84 5.33
C PHE A 45 -4.88 12.72 5.92
N LYS A 46 -6.11 13.08 6.33
CA LYS A 46 -7.14 12.15 6.78
C LYS A 46 -8.44 12.48 6.06
N TYR A 47 -9.04 11.50 5.40
CA TYR A 47 -10.31 11.67 4.74
C TYR A 47 -11.48 11.53 5.74
N ASP A 48 -12.19 12.63 6.01
CA ASP A 48 -13.34 12.69 6.93
C ASP A 48 -14.71 12.64 6.19
N GLY A 49 -14.77 12.19 4.93
CA GLY A 49 -15.99 12.24 4.08
C GLY A 49 -16.80 10.93 3.99
N PRO A 50 -18.09 11.00 3.60
CA PRO A 50 -18.98 9.83 3.46
C PRO A 50 -18.94 9.22 2.05
N ILE A 51 -17.76 8.91 1.49
CA ILE A 51 -17.70 8.18 0.21
C ILE A 51 -17.92 6.68 0.48
N SER A 52 -19.08 6.23 0.00
CA SER A 52 -19.83 5.02 0.35
C SER A 52 -19.30 3.69 -0.23
N ILE A 53 -17.99 3.49 -0.30
CA ILE A 53 -17.41 2.16 -0.59
C ILE A 53 -16.19 1.80 0.27
N LEU A 54 -15.60 2.76 0.99
CA LEU A 54 -14.34 2.60 1.72
C LEU A 54 -14.38 3.44 3.01
N GLU A 55 -15.04 2.94 4.05
CA GLU A 55 -14.90 3.52 5.39
C GLU A 55 -13.62 2.99 6.06
N GLY A 56 -12.73 3.90 6.44
CA GLY A 56 -11.60 3.63 7.32
C GLY A 56 -11.14 4.92 7.98
N GLU A 57 -11.35 5.04 9.29
CA GLU A 57 -10.95 6.16 10.14
C GLU A 57 -9.43 6.12 10.43
N VAL A 58 -8.57 6.30 9.43
CA VAL A 58 -7.11 6.21 9.63
C VAL A 58 -6.39 7.29 8.83
N THR A 59 -5.19 7.70 9.27
CA THR A 59 -4.28 8.51 8.46
C THR A 59 -4.10 7.86 7.08
N ASP A 60 -4.50 8.58 6.02
CA ASP A 60 -4.43 8.07 4.66
C ASP A 60 -3.05 8.30 4.05
N SER A 61 -2.38 9.40 4.42
CA SER A 61 -1.03 9.70 3.94
C SER A 61 -0.32 10.68 4.87
N VAL A 62 1.00 10.50 5.02
CA VAL A 62 1.91 11.45 5.66
C VAL A 62 3.03 11.79 4.68
N MET A 63 3.35 13.08 4.52
CA MET A 63 4.48 13.52 3.72
C MET A 63 5.29 14.56 4.48
N TYR A 64 6.61 14.47 4.42
CA TYR A 64 7.52 15.49 4.94
C TYR A 64 8.75 15.63 4.05
N MET A 65 9.46 16.74 4.19
CA MET A 65 10.77 16.95 3.59
C MET A 65 11.79 17.22 4.70
N ALA A 66 12.89 16.47 4.69
CA ALA A 66 14.02 16.68 5.59
C ALA A 66 15.26 17.14 4.82
N LYS A 67 16.12 17.91 5.48
CA LYS A 67 17.40 18.41 4.97
C LYS A 67 18.55 17.85 5.80
N SER A 68 19.60 17.38 5.13
CA SER A 68 20.84 16.98 5.81
C SER A 68 21.66 18.21 6.19
N LYS A 69 22.23 18.22 7.40
CA LYS A 69 23.14 19.26 7.90
C LYS A 69 24.61 18.93 7.66
N ASP A 70 24.93 17.69 7.38
CA ASP A 70 26.32 17.21 7.33
C ASP A 70 26.99 17.43 5.97
N ILE A 71 26.21 17.61 4.91
CA ILE A 71 26.73 17.78 3.55
C ILE A 71 26.96 19.26 3.28
N ASN A 72 28.24 19.66 3.26
CA ASN A 72 28.62 21.06 3.10
C ASN A 72 28.67 21.50 1.63
N GLU A 73 28.89 20.57 0.71
CA GLU A 73 29.11 20.84 -0.71
C GLU A 73 27.81 21.06 -1.49
N SER A 74 26.69 20.53 -0.99
CA SER A 74 25.36 20.61 -1.61
C SER A 74 24.25 20.62 -0.56
N GLU A 75 23.10 21.20 -0.88
CA GLU A 75 21.92 21.07 -0.04
C GLU A 75 21.17 19.79 -0.39
N CYS A 76 21.20 18.80 0.51
CA CYS A 76 20.59 17.49 0.30
C CYS A 76 19.24 17.41 1.01
N TYR A 77 18.19 17.07 0.27
CA TYR A 77 16.83 16.93 0.75
C TYR A 77 16.27 15.55 0.44
N VAL A 78 15.46 15.04 1.37
CA VAL A 78 14.66 13.81 1.20
C VAL A 78 13.20 14.17 1.40
N ILE A 79 12.36 13.85 0.43
CA ILE A 79 10.90 13.94 0.51
C ILE A 79 10.38 12.52 0.73
N ALA A 80 9.89 12.25 1.94
CA ALA A 80 9.43 10.93 2.33
C ALA A 80 7.90 10.89 2.38
N ILE A 81 7.33 9.83 1.80
CA ILE A 81 5.89 9.59 1.75
C ILE A 81 5.58 8.28 2.46
N ALA A 82 4.75 8.34 3.48
CA ALA A 82 4.09 7.18 4.05
C ALA A 82 2.64 7.14 3.55
N GLY A 83 2.26 6.06 2.87
CA GLY A 83 0.86 5.80 2.56
C GLY A 83 0.10 5.20 3.74
N THR A 84 -1.08 4.67 3.49
CA THR A 84 -2.00 4.11 4.48
C THR A 84 -1.34 3.05 5.37
N ASN A 85 -1.87 2.92 6.59
CA ASN A 85 -1.46 1.94 7.58
C ASN A 85 -1.25 0.51 6.99
N LEU A 86 0.00 0.03 7.03
CA LEU A 86 0.44 -1.30 6.56
C LEU A 86 -0.34 -2.48 7.19
N ARG A 87 -1.04 -2.27 8.32
CA ARG A 87 -1.82 -3.32 8.99
C ARG A 87 -3.27 -3.41 8.52
N SER A 88 -3.81 -2.39 7.86
CA SER A 88 -5.14 -2.51 7.25
C SER A 88 -4.95 -3.12 5.86
N LEU A 89 -5.05 -4.45 5.81
CA LEU A 89 -5.13 -5.20 4.55
C LEU A 89 -6.23 -4.62 3.63
N HIS A 90 -7.26 -4.01 4.22
CA HIS A 90 -8.31 -3.28 3.53
C HIS A 90 -7.84 -1.95 2.93
N GLY A 91 -6.99 -1.18 3.61
CA GLY A 91 -6.42 0.06 3.06
C GLY A 91 -5.52 -0.25 1.87
N TRP A 92 -4.57 -1.17 2.05
CA TRP A 92 -3.71 -1.69 0.98
C TRP A 92 -4.55 -2.22 -0.18
N ILE A 93 -5.33 -3.27 0.02
CA ILE A 93 -5.94 -3.99 -1.10
C ILE A 93 -7.07 -3.16 -1.73
N VAL A 94 -7.82 -2.38 -0.93
CA VAL A 94 -9.07 -1.73 -1.37
C VAL A 94 -8.95 -0.25 -1.70
N GLN A 95 -8.05 0.54 -1.09
CA GLN A 95 -7.75 1.88 -1.63
C GLN A 95 -6.98 1.78 -2.96
N ASP A 96 -6.14 0.74 -3.13
CA ASP A 96 -5.47 0.47 -4.41
C ASP A 96 -6.45 -0.07 -5.49
N PHE A 97 -7.69 -0.44 -5.15
CA PHE A 97 -8.66 -0.95 -6.14
C PHE A 97 -9.30 0.12 -7.01
N TRP A 98 -8.97 1.41 -6.84
CA TRP A 98 -9.31 2.42 -7.84
C TRP A 98 -8.36 2.41 -9.06
N VAL A 99 -7.97 1.20 -9.47
CA VAL A 99 -7.18 0.92 -10.68
C VAL A 99 -8.06 0.52 -11.86
N ASN A 100 -9.32 0.15 -11.62
CA ASN A 100 -10.28 -0.05 -12.70
C ASN A 100 -10.66 1.25 -13.43
N LYS A 101 -10.21 2.42 -12.95
CA LYS A 101 -10.29 3.70 -13.64
C LYS A 101 -8.90 4.31 -13.75
N THR A 102 -8.69 5.11 -14.79
CA THR A 102 -7.43 5.83 -15.02
C THR A 102 -7.67 7.30 -15.34
N LYS A 103 -6.60 8.08 -15.35
CA LYS A 103 -6.57 9.47 -15.83
C LYS A 103 -5.39 9.65 -16.77
N LEU A 104 -5.54 10.51 -17.78
CA LEU A 104 -4.41 11.00 -18.55
C LEU A 104 -3.44 11.75 -17.64
N TRP A 105 -2.15 11.48 -17.80
CA TRP A 105 -1.07 12.21 -17.16
C TRP A 105 -1.13 13.68 -17.57
N ASN A 106 -1.28 14.57 -16.58
CA ASN A 106 -1.51 15.99 -16.80
C ASN A 106 -0.21 16.80 -16.68
N ASN A 107 0.91 16.26 -17.21
CA ASN A 107 2.23 16.89 -17.16
C ASN A 107 2.63 17.33 -15.74
N GLY A 108 2.48 16.42 -14.78
CA GLY A 108 2.75 16.66 -13.36
C GLY A 108 1.72 17.50 -12.61
N GLN A 109 0.76 18.15 -13.29
CA GLN A 109 -0.24 18.98 -12.61
C GLN A 109 -1.33 18.12 -11.94
N PRO A 110 -1.76 18.47 -10.71
CA PRO A 110 -2.86 17.79 -10.02
C PRO A 110 -4.19 17.90 -10.79
N TRP A 111 -5.07 16.92 -10.61
CA TRP A 111 -6.37 16.84 -11.29
C TRP A 111 -7.46 17.51 -10.46
N LYS A 112 -8.20 18.44 -11.06
CA LYS A 112 -9.24 19.23 -10.37
C LYS A 112 -10.60 18.53 -10.17
N ALA A 113 -10.82 17.36 -10.76
CA ALA A 113 -12.10 16.63 -10.68
C ALA A 113 -11.95 15.11 -10.86
N ASP A 114 -12.92 14.37 -10.31
CA ASP A 114 -12.98 12.90 -10.25
C ASP A 114 -12.97 12.17 -11.61
N PRO A 115 -12.60 10.88 -11.66
CA PRO A 115 -12.20 10.14 -12.85
C PRO A 115 -13.36 9.46 -13.60
N GLU A 116 -13.73 10.04 -14.75
CA GLU A 116 -14.53 9.35 -15.78
C GLU A 116 -13.83 9.25 -17.15
N ASP A 117 -12.50 9.32 -17.22
CA ASP A 117 -11.78 9.21 -18.50
C ASP A 117 -11.02 7.88 -18.61
N GLN A 118 -11.70 6.79 -18.99
CA GLN A 118 -11.07 5.49 -19.22
C GLN A 118 -10.58 5.27 -20.67
N THR A 119 -11.00 6.08 -21.65
CA THR A 119 -10.96 5.68 -23.07
C THR A 119 -10.02 6.48 -23.98
N THR A 120 -9.45 7.59 -23.51
CA THR A 120 -8.53 8.39 -24.35
C THR A 120 -7.13 7.75 -24.42
N PRO A 121 -6.53 7.47 -25.59
CA PRO A 121 -5.16 6.96 -25.67
C PRO A 121 -4.13 7.94 -25.07
N GLY A 122 -3.17 7.46 -24.28
CA GLY A 122 -2.10 8.33 -23.76
C GLY A 122 -1.30 7.74 -22.60
N ILE A 123 -0.42 8.57 -22.04
CA ILE A 123 0.28 8.34 -20.77
C ILE A 123 -0.77 8.40 -19.67
N ARG A 124 -0.93 7.33 -18.87
CA ARG A 124 -2.02 7.23 -17.89
C ARG A 124 -1.55 6.74 -16.53
N VAL A 125 -2.19 7.23 -15.50
CA VAL A 125 -2.04 6.76 -14.11
C VAL A 125 -3.36 6.21 -13.60
N SER A 126 -3.32 5.34 -12.58
CA SER A 126 -4.55 4.88 -11.92
C SER A 126 -5.31 6.05 -11.30
N ALA A 127 -6.64 5.90 -11.14
CA ALA A 127 -7.42 6.90 -10.43
C ALA A 127 -6.93 7.06 -8.98
N ALA A 128 -6.58 5.96 -8.30
CA ALA A 128 -5.95 5.99 -6.97
C ALA A 128 -4.69 6.88 -6.94
N THR A 129 -3.75 6.65 -7.86
CA THR A 129 -2.51 7.45 -7.98
C THR A 129 -2.84 8.91 -8.28
N SER A 130 -3.80 9.20 -9.17
CA SER A 130 -4.17 10.58 -9.49
C SER A 130 -4.78 11.34 -8.30
N THR A 131 -5.62 10.67 -7.51
CA THR A 131 -6.25 11.22 -6.31
C THR A 131 -5.22 11.47 -5.23
N ALA A 132 -4.31 10.52 -4.99
CA ALA A 132 -3.23 10.67 -4.03
C ALA A 132 -2.26 11.79 -4.45
N MET A 133 -1.91 11.91 -5.74
CA MET A 133 -1.08 13.00 -6.24
C MET A 133 -1.73 14.37 -6.04
N ARG A 134 -3.05 14.49 -6.19
CA ARG A 134 -3.81 15.72 -5.84
C ARG A 134 -3.66 16.04 -4.35
N ILE A 135 -3.83 15.05 -3.48
CA ILE A 135 -3.67 15.23 -2.03
C ILE A 135 -2.26 15.72 -1.69
N LEU A 136 -1.22 15.05 -2.19
CA LEU A 136 0.17 15.40 -1.91
C LEU A 136 0.55 16.79 -2.45
N CYS A 137 0.04 17.17 -3.63
CA CYS A 137 0.46 18.41 -4.30
C CYS A 137 -0.39 19.64 -3.95
N GLU A 138 -1.66 19.48 -3.57
CA GLU A 138 -2.60 20.60 -3.34
C GLU A 138 -3.12 20.65 -1.90
N ASP A 139 -3.55 19.52 -1.35
CA ASP A 139 -4.24 19.49 -0.05
C ASP A 139 -3.25 19.55 1.12
N MET A 140 -2.08 18.92 0.97
CA MET A 140 -1.03 18.95 2.00
C MET A 140 -0.25 20.26 1.96
N GLN A 141 -0.27 20.99 3.09
CA GLN A 141 0.42 22.26 3.25
C GLN A 141 1.08 22.35 4.61
N SER A 142 2.32 22.86 4.64
CA SER A 142 3.08 23.17 5.85
C SER A 142 3.22 24.68 5.94
N ASP A 143 2.82 25.29 7.07
CA ASP A 143 2.80 26.74 7.23
C ASP A 143 2.12 27.49 6.07
N GLN A 144 1.00 26.96 5.59
CA GLN A 144 0.23 27.46 4.43
C GLN A 144 1.00 27.45 3.10
N LYS A 145 2.07 26.66 2.98
CA LYS A 145 2.85 26.48 1.75
C LYS A 145 2.71 25.05 1.24
N SER A 146 2.43 24.92 -0.05
CA SER A 146 2.55 23.64 -0.74
C SER A 146 4.03 23.20 -0.80
N LEU A 147 4.27 21.91 -1.04
CA LEU A 147 5.62 21.41 -1.28
C LEU A 147 6.32 22.17 -2.43
N LEU A 148 5.59 22.49 -3.50
CA LEU A 148 6.15 23.19 -4.66
C LEU A 148 6.58 24.63 -4.30
N ASP A 149 5.78 25.34 -3.50
CA ASP A 149 6.13 26.69 -3.05
C ASP A 149 7.40 26.68 -2.20
N SER A 150 7.52 25.71 -1.28
CA SER A 150 8.72 25.54 -0.46
C SER A 150 9.95 25.18 -1.29
N LEU A 151 9.82 24.27 -2.28
CA LEU A 151 10.90 23.95 -3.20
C LEU A 151 11.34 25.15 -4.03
N LYS A 152 10.39 25.99 -4.46
CA LYS A 152 10.68 27.23 -5.18
C LYS A 152 11.46 28.23 -4.33
N GLU A 153 11.11 28.37 -3.06
CA GLU A 153 11.87 29.22 -2.13
C GLU A 153 13.29 28.69 -1.90
N ILE A 154 13.44 27.37 -1.76
CA ILE A 154 14.74 26.70 -1.64
C ILE A 154 15.57 26.97 -2.90
N ALA A 155 15.05 26.70 -4.10
CA ALA A 155 15.77 26.91 -5.36
C ALA A 155 16.17 28.38 -5.59
N ASN A 156 15.31 29.33 -5.21
CA ASN A 156 15.62 30.75 -5.34
C ASN A 156 16.70 31.23 -4.36
N SER A 157 16.73 30.67 -3.14
CA SER A 157 17.67 31.07 -2.10
C SER A 157 18.98 30.26 -2.10
N ALA A 158 19.00 29.12 -2.78
CA ALA A 158 20.14 28.24 -2.82
C ALA A 158 21.37 28.91 -3.45
N SER A 159 22.46 28.85 -2.70
CA SER A 159 23.80 29.27 -3.11
C SER A 159 24.69 28.08 -3.49
N LYS A 160 24.19 26.86 -3.29
CA LYS A 160 24.86 25.58 -3.56
C LYS A 160 23.98 24.73 -4.47
N PRO A 161 24.54 23.72 -5.14
CA PRO A 161 23.75 22.71 -5.83
C PRO A 161 22.77 22.03 -4.88
N ILE A 162 21.57 21.72 -5.37
CA ILE A 162 20.53 21.04 -4.59
C ILE A 162 20.42 19.59 -5.07
N SER A 163 20.30 18.65 -4.14
CA SER A 163 19.94 17.25 -4.41
C SER A 163 18.63 16.92 -3.71
N ILE A 164 17.67 16.36 -4.44
CA ILE A 164 16.36 15.98 -3.91
C ILE A 164 16.14 14.50 -4.23
N ASN A 165 15.88 13.69 -3.20
CA ASN A 165 15.43 12.32 -3.35
C ASN A 165 13.97 12.19 -2.88
N THR A 166 13.10 11.60 -3.68
CA THR A 166 11.78 11.17 -3.21
C THR A 166 11.82 9.70 -2.80
N CYS A 167 11.19 9.35 -1.69
CA CYS A 167 11.14 7.96 -1.24
C CYS A 167 9.83 7.64 -0.53
N GLY A 168 9.55 6.34 -0.40
CA GLY A 168 8.40 5.83 0.30
C GLY A 168 8.28 4.32 0.14
N GLN A 169 7.55 3.68 1.05
CA GLN A 169 7.26 2.25 1.04
C GLN A 169 5.80 2.00 0.67
N SER A 170 5.49 0.87 0.05
CA SER A 170 4.10 0.44 -0.22
C SER A 170 3.39 1.44 -1.13
N LEU A 171 2.21 1.94 -0.75
CA LEU A 171 1.56 3.07 -1.44
C LEU A 171 2.51 4.28 -1.58
N GLY A 172 3.35 4.58 -0.59
CA GLY A 172 4.40 5.61 -0.70
C GLY A 172 5.47 5.26 -1.75
N GLY A 173 5.75 3.97 -1.97
CA GLY A 173 6.61 3.47 -3.05
C GLY A 173 5.97 3.61 -4.43
N THR A 174 4.63 3.55 -4.52
CA THR A 174 3.87 3.88 -5.74
C THR A 174 3.88 5.39 -6.01
N LEU A 175 3.73 6.21 -4.97
CA LEU A 175 3.55 7.67 -5.09
C LEU A 175 4.86 8.45 -5.20
N SER A 176 5.93 8.05 -4.53
CA SER A 176 7.24 8.74 -4.61
C SER A 176 7.82 8.89 -6.01
N PRO A 177 7.75 7.89 -6.93
CA PRO A 177 8.21 8.08 -8.30
C PRO A 177 7.24 8.96 -9.10
N ALA A 178 5.92 8.83 -8.87
CA ALA A 178 4.94 9.72 -9.50
C ALA A 178 5.13 11.19 -9.09
N LEU A 179 5.47 11.43 -7.81
CA LEU A 179 5.82 12.76 -7.30
C LEU A 179 7.12 13.28 -7.91
N ALA A 180 8.17 12.46 -7.99
CA ALA A 180 9.42 12.87 -8.64
C ALA A 180 9.19 13.29 -10.09
N LEU A 181 8.39 12.53 -10.85
CA LEU A 181 8.06 12.87 -12.22
C LEU A 181 7.22 14.15 -12.31
N SER A 182 6.27 14.35 -11.39
CA SER A 182 5.49 15.59 -11.32
C SER A 182 6.38 16.81 -11.07
N LEU A 183 7.33 16.72 -10.12
CA LEU A 183 8.28 17.80 -9.84
C LEU A 183 9.22 18.08 -11.02
N MET A 184 9.63 17.04 -11.76
CA MET A 184 10.45 17.16 -12.95
C MET A 184 9.68 17.81 -14.11
N ASP A 185 8.46 17.37 -14.40
CA ASP A 185 7.62 17.96 -15.45
C ASP A 185 7.30 19.44 -15.16
N ARG A 186 7.19 19.78 -13.88
CA ARG A 186 6.89 21.15 -13.40
C ARG A 186 8.14 21.96 -13.08
N ARG A 187 9.34 21.49 -13.45
CA ARG A 187 10.61 22.12 -13.07
C ARG A 187 10.68 23.61 -13.40
N SER A 188 10.14 24.05 -14.53
CA SER A 188 10.10 25.47 -14.89
C SER A 188 9.31 26.36 -13.92
N GLU A 189 8.43 25.80 -13.10
CA GLU A 189 7.61 26.55 -12.13
C GLU A 189 8.38 26.88 -10.84
N TRP A 190 9.36 26.05 -10.47
CA TRP A 190 10.01 26.09 -9.15
C TRP A 190 11.55 26.10 -9.20
N ASP A 191 12.19 25.47 -10.20
CA ASP A 191 13.64 25.51 -10.44
C ASP A 191 13.95 25.89 -11.91
N PRO A 192 13.61 27.11 -12.35
CA PRO A 192 13.85 27.56 -13.72
C PRO A 192 15.34 27.70 -14.07
N GLU A 193 16.20 27.85 -13.06
CA GLU A 193 17.65 27.99 -13.23
C GLU A 193 18.38 26.64 -13.27
N GLY A 194 17.69 25.54 -13.00
CA GLY A 194 18.24 24.21 -13.12
C GLY A 194 19.23 23.84 -12.01
N LYS A 195 19.08 24.37 -10.79
CA LYS A 195 20.00 24.17 -9.66
C LYS A 195 19.86 22.80 -9.00
N ALA A 196 18.69 22.17 -9.12
CA ALA A 196 18.39 20.93 -8.44
C ALA A 196 18.70 19.68 -9.29
N THR A 197 19.07 18.61 -8.63
CA THR A 197 19.15 17.26 -9.19
C THR A 197 18.13 16.37 -8.48
N PHE A 198 17.60 15.39 -9.22
CA PHE A 198 16.52 14.53 -8.76
C PHE A 198 16.93 13.07 -8.76
N SER A 199 16.45 12.35 -7.76
CA SER A 199 16.46 10.91 -7.70
C SER A 199 15.17 10.42 -7.03
N ALA A 200 14.89 9.13 -7.19
CA ALA A 200 13.79 8.49 -6.47
C ALA A 200 14.24 7.12 -5.95
N SER A 201 13.82 6.78 -4.73
CA SER A 201 14.05 5.48 -4.09
C SER A 201 12.73 4.82 -3.69
N PRO A 202 11.86 4.46 -4.65
CA PRO A 202 10.61 3.78 -4.36
C PRO A 202 10.86 2.39 -3.80
N THR A 203 10.16 2.03 -2.72
CA THR A 203 10.31 0.72 -2.08
C THR A 203 8.98 -0.03 -2.03
N SER A 204 8.94 -1.29 -2.46
CA SER A 204 7.76 -2.17 -2.42
C SER A 204 6.45 -1.51 -2.93
N GLY A 205 6.53 -0.60 -3.89
CA GLY A 205 5.36 0.03 -4.49
C GLY A 205 4.73 -0.82 -5.59
N ALA A 206 3.43 -0.62 -5.84
CA ALA A 206 2.70 -1.16 -6.98
C ALA A 206 2.89 -0.26 -8.23
N THR A 207 2.35 -0.68 -9.38
CA THR A 207 2.43 0.10 -10.63
C THR A 207 1.59 1.38 -10.53
N PRO A 208 2.17 2.59 -10.69
CA PRO A 208 1.41 3.84 -10.62
C PRO A 208 0.52 4.08 -11.87
N GLY A 209 0.86 3.47 -13.00
CA GLY A 209 0.24 3.76 -14.29
C GLY A 209 0.53 2.72 -15.36
N ASN A 210 0.19 3.08 -16.60
CA ASN A 210 0.32 2.19 -17.74
C ASN A 210 1.76 2.10 -18.29
N ASP A 211 1.96 1.20 -19.24
CA ASP A 211 3.16 1.02 -20.07
C ASP A 211 3.75 2.33 -20.59
N LYS A 212 2.90 3.26 -21.07
CA LYS A 212 3.31 4.58 -21.57
C LYS A 212 3.79 5.49 -20.46
N PHE A 213 3.17 5.45 -19.29
CA PHE A 213 3.66 6.13 -18.09
C PHE A 213 5.00 5.59 -17.64
N ALA A 214 5.15 4.27 -17.53
CA ALA A 214 6.43 3.65 -17.17
C ALA A 214 7.54 4.02 -18.17
N THR A 215 7.26 3.94 -19.47
CA THR A 215 8.21 4.32 -20.53
C THR A 215 8.60 5.79 -20.45
N TYR A 216 7.63 6.68 -20.24
CA TYR A 216 7.90 8.10 -20.10
C TYR A 216 8.74 8.38 -18.84
N TYR A 217 8.36 7.79 -17.70
CA TYR A 217 9.12 7.89 -16.46
C TYR A 217 10.57 7.44 -16.66
N ASP A 218 10.78 6.25 -17.21
CA ASP A 218 12.12 5.69 -17.40
C ASP A 218 12.98 6.57 -18.33
N SER A 219 12.36 7.24 -19.31
CA SER A 219 13.06 8.19 -20.18
C SER A 219 13.53 9.47 -19.46
N GLN A 220 12.85 9.87 -18.39
CA GLN A 220 13.15 11.10 -17.64
C GLN A 220 14.03 10.84 -16.41
N LEU A 221 13.66 9.83 -15.62
CA LEU A 221 14.20 9.57 -14.29
C LEU A 221 14.81 8.18 -14.16
N GLY A 222 14.70 7.32 -15.18
CA GLY A 222 15.10 5.92 -15.06
C GLY A 222 16.55 5.72 -14.61
N ASN A 223 17.48 6.56 -15.05
CA ASN A 223 18.90 6.44 -14.67
C ASN A 223 19.21 6.93 -13.25
N VAL A 224 18.26 7.59 -12.58
CA VAL A 224 18.41 8.18 -11.24
C VAL A 224 17.36 7.62 -10.28
N THR A 225 16.72 6.51 -10.64
CA THR A 225 15.75 5.81 -9.80
C THR A 225 16.29 4.47 -9.39
N ASP A 226 16.36 4.25 -8.08
CA ASP A 226 16.72 2.98 -7.48
C ASP A 226 15.48 2.33 -6.85
N ARG A 227 14.89 1.37 -7.55
CA ARG A 227 13.67 0.69 -7.10
C ARG A 227 14.04 -0.52 -6.23
N ILE A 228 13.64 -0.49 -4.97
CA ILE A 228 13.89 -1.58 -4.02
C ILE A 228 12.61 -2.42 -3.90
N TRP A 229 12.68 -3.70 -4.25
CA TRP A 229 11.51 -4.57 -4.25
C TRP A 229 11.89 -6.04 -4.13
N ASN A 230 10.91 -6.86 -3.77
CA ASN A 230 11.05 -8.29 -3.54
C ASN A 230 10.17 -9.07 -4.52
N SER A 231 10.72 -10.11 -5.15
CA SER A 231 9.95 -10.97 -6.06
C SER A 231 8.85 -11.76 -5.34
N PHE A 232 9.00 -12.05 -4.04
CA PHE A 232 8.00 -12.74 -3.22
C PHE A 232 7.01 -11.79 -2.51
N ASP A 233 7.18 -10.47 -2.62
CA ASP A 233 6.20 -9.49 -2.15
C ASP A 233 5.11 -9.33 -3.21
N PHE A 234 3.84 -9.51 -2.84
CA PHE A 234 2.71 -9.37 -3.76
C PHE A 234 2.57 -7.94 -4.34
N VAL A 235 2.89 -6.90 -3.57
CA VAL A 235 2.52 -5.51 -3.91
C VAL A 235 3.17 -5.04 -5.21
N PRO A 236 4.49 -5.22 -5.44
CA PRO A 236 5.14 -4.85 -6.70
C PRO A 236 4.72 -5.64 -7.93
N HIS A 237 3.84 -6.63 -7.80
CA HIS A 237 3.27 -7.33 -8.96
C HIS A 237 1.93 -6.72 -9.39
N GLY A 238 1.25 -6.02 -8.48
CA GLY A 238 0.08 -5.23 -8.81
C GLY A 238 0.49 -3.97 -9.59
N TRP A 239 -0.14 -3.59 -10.70
CA TRP A 239 -1.36 -4.11 -11.31
C TRP A 239 -1.11 -4.68 -12.71
N ALA A 240 0.14 -4.96 -13.07
CA ALA A 240 0.48 -5.61 -14.34
C ALA A 240 -0.07 -7.04 -14.36
N GLN A 241 -0.75 -7.41 -15.45
CA GLN A 241 -1.54 -8.64 -15.49
C GLN A 241 -0.68 -9.91 -15.47
N GLU A 242 0.46 -9.90 -16.16
CA GLU A 242 1.38 -11.04 -16.21
C GLU A 242 1.98 -11.33 -14.84
N THR A 243 2.53 -10.31 -14.18
CA THR A 243 3.13 -10.42 -12.84
C THR A 243 2.08 -10.75 -11.77
N LEU A 244 0.86 -10.21 -11.87
CA LEU A 244 -0.23 -10.60 -10.96
C LEU A 244 -0.57 -12.09 -11.05
N GLU A 245 -0.55 -12.68 -12.24
CA GLU A 245 -0.86 -14.10 -12.43
C GLU A 245 0.19 -15.00 -11.76
N GLU A 246 1.46 -14.59 -11.77
CA GLU A 246 2.56 -15.32 -11.09
C GLU A 246 2.33 -15.45 -9.57
N THR A 247 1.66 -14.46 -8.96
CA THR A 247 1.39 -14.41 -7.52
C THR A 247 0.64 -15.62 -6.98
N ARG A 248 -0.16 -16.29 -7.82
CA ARG A 248 -0.92 -17.51 -7.44
C ARG A 248 -0.05 -18.57 -6.79
N THR A 249 1.21 -18.66 -7.23
CA THR A 249 2.12 -19.77 -6.92
C THR A 249 3.35 -19.35 -6.12
N PHE A 250 3.44 -18.09 -5.67
CA PHE A 250 4.64 -17.55 -4.97
C PHE A 250 5.14 -18.41 -3.83
N TYR A 251 4.21 -18.99 -3.07
CA TYR A 251 4.53 -19.72 -1.86
C TYR A 251 4.41 -21.23 -2.02
N GLU A 252 4.28 -21.73 -3.24
CA GLU A 252 4.39 -23.17 -3.49
C GLU A 252 5.83 -23.67 -3.22
N PRO A 253 5.99 -24.92 -2.75
CA PRO A 253 4.95 -25.88 -2.37
C PRO A 253 4.45 -25.71 -0.91
N TYR A 254 4.91 -24.70 -0.19
CA TYR A 254 4.61 -24.51 1.24
C TYR A 254 3.15 -24.13 1.51
N ILE A 255 2.58 -23.31 0.63
CA ILE A 255 1.17 -22.96 0.61
C ILE A 255 0.66 -23.33 -0.79
N PRO A 256 -0.17 -24.39 -0.91
CA PRO A 256 -0.70 -24.78 -2.21
C PRO A 256 -1.64 -23.69 -2.75
N THR A 257 -1.67 -23.50 -4.07
CA THR A 257 -2.71 -22.69 -4.69
C THR A 257 -4.08 -23.32 -4.44
N THR A 258 -5.04 -22.50 -3.98
CA THR A 258 -6.39 -22.95 -3.60
C THR A 258 -7.46 -22.02 -4.18
N ALA A 259 -8.73 -22.45 -4.13
CA ALA A 259 -9.84 -21.70 -4.71
C ALA A 259 -9.97 -20.25 -4.21
N LEU A 260 -9.68 -19.96 -2.93
CA LEU A 260 -9.68 -18.58 -2.43
C LEU A 260 -8.47 -17.77 -2.90
N ILE A 261 -7.28 -18.37 -3.03
CA ILE A 261 -6.11 -17.70 -3.60
C ILE A 261 -6.38 -17.38 -5.07
N ASP A 262 -6.90 -18.35 -5.83
CA ASP A 262 -7.26 -18.15 -7.23
C ASP A 262 -8.30 -17.05 -7.41
N LEU A 263 -9.36 -17.07 -6.60
CA LEU A 263 -10.40 -16.05 -6.63
C LEU A 263 -9.86 -14.65 -6.27
N PHE A 264 -8.92 -14.56 -5.33
CA PHE A 264 -8.27 -13.31 -4.98
C PHE A 264 -7.47 -12.74 -6.14
N VAL A 265 -6.63 -13.57 -6.79
CA VAL A 265 -5.84 -13.14 -7.95
C VAL A 265 -6.74 -12.82 -9.16
N ASP A 266 -7.77 -13.62 -9.41
CA ASP A 266 -8.77 -13.37 -10.46
C ASP A 266 -9.47 -12.02 -10.27
N PHE A 267 -9.81 -11.68 -9.02
CA PHE A 267 -10.42 -10.40 -8.70
C PHE A 267 -9.46 -9.23 -8.97
N CYS A 268 -8.19 -9.35 -8.56
CA CYS A 268 -7.16 -8.35 -8.87
C CYS A 268 -6.97 -8.17 -10.39
N LEU A 269 -6.93 -9.27 -11.14
CA LEU A 269 -6.84 -9.25 -12.61
C LEU A 269 -8.06 -8.64 -13.27
N PHE A 270 -9.26 -8.93 -12.76
CA PHE A 270 -10.50 -8.31 -13.23
C PHE A 270 -10.46 -6.79 -13.10
N LEU A 271 -9.97 -6.27 -11.96
CA LEU A 271 -9.85 -4.84 -11.73
C LEU A 271 -8.79 -4.20 -12.64
N SER A 272 -7.63 -4.84 -12.79
CA SER A 272 -6.61 -4.40 -13.74
C SER A 272 -7.14 -4.36 -15.18
N LYS A 273 -7.82 -5.43 -15.63
CA LYS A 273 -8.41 -5.50 -16.99
C LYS A 273 -9.50 -4.47 -17.22
N SER A 274 -10.33 -4.21 -16.20
CA SER A 274 -11.43 -3.24 -16.27
C SER A 274 -10.95 -1.80 -16.47
N SER A 275 -9.67 -1.52 -16.21
CA SER A 275 -9.04 -0.22 -16.48
C SER A 275 -8.95 0.15 -17.96
N GLY A 276 -8.93 -0.85 -18.85
CA GLY A 276 -8.69 -0.68 -20.28
C GLY A 276 -7.24 -0.35 -20.66
N VAL A 277 -6.29 -0.40 -19.72
CA VAL A 277 -4.87 -0.13 -19.97
C VAL A 277 -3.97 -1.30 -19.57
N GLU A 278 -2.75 -1.30 -20.10
CA GLU A 278 -1.70 -2.23 -19.69
C GLU A 278 -0.86 -1.56 -18.58
N TYR A 279 -1.07 -1.96 -17.33
CA TYR A 279 -0.25 -1.50 -16.21
C TYR A 279 1.20 -1.99 -16.34
N LYS A 280 2.16 -1.15 -15.97
CA LYS A 280 3.59 -1.49 -16.00
C LYS A 280 4.35 -0.78 -14.90
N HIS A 281 5.35 -1.46 -14.35
CA HIS A 281 6.25 -0.87 -13.38
C HIS A 281 7.24 0.10 -14.03
N VAL A 282 7.50 1.21 -13.34
CA VAL A 282 8.71 2.01 -13.59
C VAL A 282 9.94 1.18 -13.22
N ARG A 283 11.06 1.36 -13.92
CA ARG A 283 12.29 0.58 -13.68
C ARG A 283 12.03 -0.93 -13.65
N LEU A 284 11.35 -1.44 -14.68
CA LEU A 284 10.97 -2.86 -14.74
C LEU A 284 12.19 -3.79 -14.63
N GLU A 285 13.28 -3.45 -15.34
CA GLU A 285 14.52 -4.23 -15.39
C GLU A 285 15.37 -4.19 -14.11
N GLN A 286 14.91 -3.49 -13.07
CA GLN A 286 15.63 -3.46 -11.79
C GLN A 286 15.48 -4.80 -11.07
N ASP A 287 16.61 -5.44 -10.73
CA ASP A 287 16.63 -6.70 -9.99
C ASP A 287 15.95 -6.56 -8.61
N SER A 288 15.20 -7.58 -8.20
CA SER A 288 14.67 -7.68 -6.85
C SER A 288 15.75 -8.10 -5.86
N TYR A 289 15.60 -7.72 -4.60
CA TYR A 289 16.40 -8.31 -3.54
C TYR A 289 15.92 -9.74 -3.20
N PRO A 290 16.81 -10.62 -2.73
CA PRO A 290 16.43 -11.98 -2.35
C PRO A 290 15.67 -12.00 -1.01
N SER A 291 14.63 -12.81 -0.92
CA SER A 291 13.99 -13.18 0.35
C SER A 291 13.58 -14.66 0.34
N GLU A 292 13.22 -15.20 1.50
CA GLU A 292 12.81 -16.59 1.67
C GLU A 292 11.40 -16.70 2.26
N PHE A 293 10.75 -17.84 2.03
CA PHE A 293 9.49 -18.18 2.70
C PHE A 293 9.71 -18.29 4.22
N ASN A 294 8.79 -17.73 5.01
CA ASN A 294 8.88 -17.78 6.47
C ASN A 294 7.72 -18.62 7.04
N PRO A 295 7.96 -19.86 7.49
CA PRO A 295 6.91 -20.72 8.02
C PRO A 295 6.27 -20.17 9.30
N ASP A 296 6.95 -19.26 9.99
CA ASP A 296 6.51 -18.65 11.24
C ASP A 296 5.92 -17.24 11.02
N ALA A 297 5.65 -16.85 9.75
CA ALA A 297 5.03 -15.57 9.42
C ALA A 297 3.64 -15.46 10.08
N VAL A 298 3.55 -14.60 11.10
CA VAL A 298 2.29 -14.22 11.76
C VAL A 298 2.25 -12.70 11.88
N PRO A 299 1.84 -12.00 10.81
CA PRO A 299 1.77 -10.54 10.83
C PRO A 299 0.67 -10.06 11.77
N LYS A 300 0.77 -8.79 12.14
CA LYS A 300 -0.22 -8.11 12.99
C LYS A 300 -1.40 -7.63 12.15
N ILE A 301 -2.27 -8.57 11.75
CA ILE A 301 -3.54 -8.30 11.05
C ILE A 301 -4.73 -8.78 11.90
N SER A 302 -5.85 -8.05 11.86
CA SER A 302 -7.05 -8.44 12.59
C SER A 302 -7.86 -9.50 11.83
N ALA A 303 -8.55 -10.37 12.56
CA ALA A 303 -9.50 -11.31 11.95
C ALA A 303 -10.62 -10.57 11.19
N GLY A 304 -11.00 -9.37 11.65
CA GLY A 304 -11.99 -8.53 10.98
C GLY A 304 -11.56 -8.10 9.57
N ASP A 305 -10.29 -7.74 9.37
CA ASP A 305 -9.77 -7.33 8.06
C ASP A 305 -9.75 -8.49 7.06
N ILE A 306 -9.36 -9.68 7.52
CA ILE A 306 -9.41 -10.89 6.70
C ILE A 306 -10.86 -11.26 6.38
N SER A 307 -11.77 -11.15 7.37
CA SER A 307 -13.20 -11.42 7.17
C SER A 307 -13.79 -10.52 6.09
N LYS A 308 -13.50 -9.21 6.16
CA LYS A 308 -13.91 -8.23 5.15
C LYS A 308 -13.46 -8.65 3.74
N LEU A 309 -12.19 -9.04 3.58
CA LEU A 309 -11.66 -9.48 2.29
C LEU A 309 -12.38 -10.75 1.80
N VAL A 310 -12.48 -11.77 2.65
CA VAL A 310 -13.13 -13.05 2.30
C VAL A 310 -14.60 -12.85 1.91
N VAL A 311 -15.35 -12.03 2.66
CA VAL A 311 -16.74 -11.71 2.34
C VAL A 311 -16.85 -11.04 0.97
N LYS A 312 -16.01 -10.03 0.68
CA LYS A 312 -16.01 -9.36 -0.63
C LYS A 312 -15.71 -10.34 -1.78
N LEU A 313 -14.73 -11.23 -1.60
CA LEU A 313 -14.41 -12.26 -2.59
C LEU A 313 -15.59 -13.21 -2.81
N ILE A 314 -16.24 -13.69 -1.74
CA ILE A 314 -17.41 -14.56 -1.83
C ILE A 314 -18.54 -13.86 -2.59
N LEU A 315 -18.90 -12.63 -2.21
CA LEU A 315 -19.96 -11.86 -2.87
C LEU A 315 -19.64 -11.62 -4.36
N HIS A 316 -18.41 -11.23 -4.68
CA HIS A 316 -17.95 -11.06 -6.06
C HIS A 316 -18.09 -12.37 -6.86
N SER A 317 -17.68 -13.50 -6.27
CA SER A 317 -17.77 -14.82 -6.93
C SER A 317 -19.21 -15.29 -7.17
N LEU A 318 -20.18 -14.69 -6.46
CA LEU A 318 -21.61 -14.90 -6.64
C LEU A 318 -22.26 -13.88 -7.60
N GLY A 319 -21.47 -12.96 -8.17
CA GLY A 319 -21.96 -11.89 -9.04
C GLY A 319 -22.62 -10.72 -8.30
N ILE A 320 -22.34 -10.56 -7.01
CA ILE A 320 -22.90 -9.50 -6.16
C ILE A 320 -21.86 -8.40 -6.01
N GLU A 321 -21.84 -7.45 -6.96
CA GLU A 321 -20.81 -6.39 -7.03
C GLU A 321 -21.10 -5.20 -6.11
N ASN A 322 -22.38 -4.90 -5.84
CA ASN A 322 -22.82 -3.74 -5.07
C ASN A 322 -23.65 -4.16 -3.84
N ALA A 323 -23.06 -5.02 -3.02
CA ALA A 323 -23.70 -5.45 -1.78
C ALA A 323 -23.90 -4.26 -0.83
N PRO A 324 -25.09 -4.11 -0.22
CA PRO A 324 -25.33 -3.13 0.84
C PRO A 324 -24.34 -3.29 2.00
N LYS A 325 -23.94 -2.18 2.64
CA LYS A 325 -22.97 -2.19 3.74
C LYS A 325 -23.42 -3.07 4.91
N ASP A 326 -24.68 -2.98 5.28
CA ASP A 326 -25.30 -3.78 6.34
C ASP A 326 -25.27 -5.29 6.04
N LEU A 327 -25.34 -5.67 4.76
CA LEU A 327 -25.11 -7.06 4.36
C LEU A 327 -23.65 -7.44 4.57
N ILE A 328 -22.71 -6.62 4.10
CA ILE A 328 -21.27 -6.89 4.24
C ILE A 328 -20.91 -7.04 5.73
N ASP A 329 -21.37 -6.13 6.58
CA ASP A 329 -21.14 -6.14 8.03
C ASP A 329 -21.74 -7.41 8.67
N ALA A 330 -22.96 -7.80 8.29
CA ALA A 330 -23.58 -9.02 8.79
C ALA A 330 -22.82 -10.30 8.37
N GLU A 331 -22.33 -10.37 7.12
CA GLU A 331 -21.53 -11.51 6.64
C GLU A 331 -20.15 -11.56 7.32
N ILE A 332 -19.57 -10.40 7.64
CA ILE A 332 -18.32 -10.31 8.43
C ILE A 332 -18.54 -10.91 9.81
N ASP A 333 -19.64 -10.56 10.48
CA ASP A 333 -19.98 -11.10 11.81
C ASP A 333 -20.17 -12.62 11.79
N ILE A 334 -20.63 -13.19 10.67
CA ILE A 334 -20.72 -14.64 10.48
C ILE A 334 -19.33 -15.27 10.37
N ILE A 335 -18.44 -14.76 9.51
CA ILE A 335 -17.16 -15.42 9.18
C ILE A 335 -16.07 -15.15 10.23
N LYS A 336 -16.10 -14.00 10.89
CA LYS A 336 -15.04 -13.57 11.83
C LYS A 336 -14.72 -14.60 12.92
N PRO A 337 -15.70 -15.23 13.61
CA PRO A 337 -15.40 -16.26 14.61
C PRO A 337 -14.63 -17.47 14.06
N LEU A 338 -14.92 -17.88 12.82
CA LEU A 338 -14.19 -18.97 12.15
C LEU A 338 -12.71 -18.59 11.96
N ILE A 339 -12.45 -17.38 11.47
CA ILE A 339 -11.09 -16.89 11.23
C ILE A 339 -10.33 -16.77 12.56
N GLU A 340 -10.97 -16.24 13.61
CA GLU A 340 -10.38 -16.16 14.95
C GLU A 340 -9.99 -17.55 15.48
N GLU A 341 -10.89 -18.54 15.37
CA GLU A 341 -10.62 -19.91 15.80
C GLU A 341 -9.45 -20.54 15.03
N LEU A 342 -9.37 -20.32 13.71
CA LEU A 342 -8.28 -20.82 12.87
C LEU A 342 -6.94 -20.18 13.25
N ILE A 343 -6.91 -18.86 13.46
CA ILE A 343 -5.70 -18.14 13.89
C ILE A 343 -5.26 -18.59 15.28
N GLU A 344 -6.18 -18.76 16.23
CA GLU A 344 -5.87 -19.22 17.59
C GLU A 344 -5.28 -20.64 17.59
N LYS A 345 -5.87 -21.55 16.81
CA LYS A 345 -5.36 -22.92 16.69
C LYS A 345 -3.94 -22.97 16.14
N ASN A 346 -3.59 -22.08 15.21
CA ASN A 346 -2.21 -21.95 14.72
C ASN A 346 -1.24 -21.48 15.81
N LYS A 347 -1.61 -20.45 16.58
CA LYS A 347 -0.78 -19.94 17.70
C LYS A 347 -0.52 -20.99 18.77
N SER A 348 -1.40 -21.97 18.93
CA SER A 348 -1.24 -23.03 19.92
C SER A 348 -0.12 -24.05 19.62
N GLY A 349 0.60 -23.91 18.50
CA GLY A 349 1.72 -24.79 18.11
C GLY A 349 1.28 -26.22 17.79
N LYS A 350 -0.03 -26.46 17.65
CA LYS A 350 -0.57 -27.76 17.22
C LYS A 350 -0.34 -27.93 15.72
N SER A 351 -0.13 -29.18 15.29
CA SER A 351 -0.01 -29.53 13.88
C SER A 351 -1.12 -28.91 13.02
N PRO A 352 -0.87 -28.59 11.74
CA PRO A 352 -1.87 -28.00 10.85
C PRO A 352 -3.18 -28.76 10.91
N LEU A 353 -4.31 -28.04 10.94
CA LEU A 353 -5.62 -28.67 10.94
C LEU A 353 -5.77 -29.54 9.69
N PRO A 354 -6.08 -30.84 9.84
CA PRO A 354 -6.36 -31.69 8.68
C PRO A 354 -7.49 -31.09 7.84
N ALA A 355 -7.37 -31.15 6.52
CA ALA A 355 -8.38 -30.60 5.60
C ALA A 355 -9.81 -31.12 5.88
N GLY A 356 -9.94 -32.35 6.37
CA GLY A 356 -11.24 -32.91 6.79
C GLY A 356 -11.86 -32.19 8.00
N GLN A 357 -11.05 -31.71 8.94
CA GLN A 357 -11.53 -30.93 10.09
C GLN A 357 -11.95 -29.53 9.67
N ILE A 358 -11.18 -28.87 8.79
CA ILE A 358 -11.55 -27.55 8.24
C ILE A 358 -12.90 -27.65 7.53
N LYS A 359 -13.12 -28.67 6.70
CA LYS A 359 -14.41 -28.92 6.02
C LYS A 359 -15.58 -29.06 7.00
N GLN A 360 -15.38 -29.69 8.15
CA GLN A 360 -16.41 -29.80 9.19
C GLN A 360 -16.65 -28.46 9.90
N MET A 361 -15.57 -27.72 10.19
CA MET A 361 -15.65 -26.42 10.85
C MET A 361 -16.40 -25.38 10.01
N VAL A 362 -16.26 -25.39 8.69
CA VAL A 362 -16.86 -24.37 7.82
C VAL A 362 -18.36 -24.57 7.56
N GLU A 363 -18.89 -25.79 7.73
CA GLU A 363 -20.27 -26.10 7.31
C GLU A 363 -21.34 -25.24 8.00
N PRO A 364 -21.29 -24.96 9.32
CA PRO A 364 -22.25 -24.06 9.96
C PRO A 364 -22.21 -22.63 9.39
N TYR A 365 -21.05 -22.17 8.95
CA TYR A 365 -20.88 -20.84 8.37
C TYR A 365 -21.39 -20.78 6.93
N VAL A 366 -21.16 -21.84 6.13
CA VAL A 366 -21.74 -21.97 4.79
C VAL A 366 -23.27 -21.85 4.85
N GLN A 367 -23.93 -22.53 5.79
CA GLN A 367 -25.38 -22.47 5.92
C GLN A 367 -25.86 -21.08 6.30
N GLN A 368 -25.23 -20.41 7.27
CA GLN A 368 -25.59 -19.06 7.70
C GLN A 368 -25.48 -18.03 6.56
N ILE A 369 -24.36 -18.02 5.83
CA ILE A 369 -24.16 -17.13 4.66
C ILE A 369 -25.28 -17.37 3.63
N ILE A 370 -25.54 -18.63 3.30
CA ILE A 370 -26.52 -18.98 2.27
C ILE A 370 -27.95 -18.61 2.69
N GLU A 371 -28.33 -18.87 3.95
CA GLU A 371 -29.63 -18.48 4.50
C GLU A 371 -29.83 -16.96 4.46
N LYS A 372 -28.77 -16.20 4.80
CA LYS A 372 -28.79 -14.73 4.74
C LYS A 372 -28.95 -14.23 3.31
N LEU A 373 -28.12 -14.69 2.37
CA LEU A 373 -28.21 -14.31 0.96
C LEU A 373 -29.54 -14.69 0.30
N GLN A 374 -30.15 -15.81 0.72
CA GLN A 374 -31.51 -16.18 0.29
C GLN A 374 -32.58 -15.24 0.84
N THR A 375 -32.49 -14.89 2.12
CA THR A 375 -33.43 -13.98 2.78
C THR A 375 -33.45 -12.61 2.09
N GLU A 376 -32.27 -12.13 1.70
CA GLU A 376 -32.12 -10.88 0.92
C GLU A 376 -32.44 -11.04 -0.58
N LYS A 377 -32.81 -12.24 -1.04
CA LYS A 377 -33.13 -12.58 -2.44
C LYS A 377 -31.98 -12.28 -3.42
N LEU A 378 -30.74 -12.39 -2.96
CA LEU A 378 -29.55 -12.10 -3.76
C LEU A 378 -29.06 -13.30 -4.58
N ILE A 379 -29.52 -14.51 -4.25
CA ILE A 379 -29.19 -15.73 -4.97
C ILE A 379 -30.45 -16.51 -5.36
N SER A 380 -30.46 -17.06 -6.58
CA SER A 380 -31.57 -17.86 -7.11
C SER A 380 -31.22 -19.36 -7.26
N ASN A 381 -29.93 -19.70 -7.40
CA ASN A 381 -29.44 -21.08 -7.49
C ASN A 381 -28.79 -21.54 -6.17
N ILE A 382 -29.63 -21.86 -5.20
CA ILE A 382 -29.22 -22.23 -3.83
C ILE A 382 -28.16 -23.35 -3.81
N LYS A 383 -28.42 -24.45 -4.53
CA LYS A 383 -27.55 -25.63 -4.48
C LYS A 383 -26.17 -25.35 -5.08
N GLY A 384 -26.12 -24.58 -6.18
CA GLY A 384 -24.86 -24.13 -6.78
C GLY A 384 -24.07 -23.24 -5.82
N SER A 385 -24.73 -22.23 -5.25
CA SER A 385 -24.11 -21.30 -4.30
C SER A 385 -23.57 -22.00 -3.05
N ILE A 386 -24.30 -22.97 -2.49
CA ILE A 386 -23.83 -23.75 -1.32
C ILE A 386 -22.51 -24.47 -1.64
N ASN A 387 -22.44 -25.18 -2.76
CA ASN A 387 -21.23 -25.93 -3.13
C ASN A 387 -20.05 -25.00 -3.39
N HIS A 388 -20.32 -23.84 -4.00
CA HIS A 388 -19.32 -22.83 -4.29
C HIS A 388 -18.77 -22.18 -3.02
N VAL A 389 -19.63 -21.66 -2.14
CA VAL A 389 -19.22 -21.07 -0.86
C VAL A 389 -18.49 -22.10 0.01
N ARG A 390 -18.93 -23.36 0.02
CA ARG A 390 -18.23 -24.43 0.73
C ARG A 390 -16.82 -24.65 0.18
N LEU A 391 -16.64 -24.66 -1.14
CA LEU A 391 -15.33 -24.82 -1.76
C LEU A 391 -14.38 -23.70 -1.32
N LEU A 392 -14.86 -22.45 -1.39
CA LEU A 392 -14.09 -21.27 -0.96
C LEU A 392 -13.71 -21.36 0.51
N LEU A 393 -14.69 -21.50 1.41
CA LEU A 393 -14.41 -21.55 2.85
C LEU A 393 -13.54 -22.75 3.25
N SER A 394 -13.62 -23.88 2.54
CA SER A 394 -12.73 -25.03 2.80
C SER A 394 -11.24 -24.71 2.56
N SER A 395 -10.94 -23.67 1.77
CA SER A 395 -9.57 -23.18 1.50
C SER A 395 -9.15 -21.98 2.35
N ILE A 396 -9.98 -21.53 3.30
CA ILE A 396 -9.76 -20.29 4.04
C ILE A 396 -8.45 -20.30 4.83
N TRP A 397 -8.01 -21.46 5.34
CA TRP A 397 -6.78 -21.55 6.09
C TRP A 397 -5.53 -21.33 5.23
N ASP A 398 -5.48 -21.94 4.05
CA ASP A 398 -4.37 -21.73 3.10
C ASP A 398 -4.36 -20.28 2.60
N PHE A 399 -5.54 -19.69 2.38
CA PHE A 399 -5.66 -18.27 2.07
C PHE A 399 -5.16 -17.35 3.21
N ILE A 400 -5.48 -17.64 4.46
CA ILE A 400 -4.96 -16.88 5.62
C ILE A 400 -3.43 -16.93 5.65
N LYS A 401 -2.83 -18.12 5.48
CA LYS A 401 -1.37 -18.26 5.42
C LYS A 401 -0.77 -17.49 4.24
N TYR A 402 -1.44 -17.52 3.08
CA TYR A 402 -1.01 -16.77 1.89
C TYR A 402 -0.96 -15.27 2.18
N ILE A 403 -2.02 -14.73 2.80
CA ILE A 403 -2.07 -13.32 3.24
C ILE A 403 -0.99 -13.02 4.29
N PHE A 404 -0.75 -13.95 5.22
CA PHE A 404 0.29 -13.78 6.23
C PHE A 404 1.69 -13.67 5.62
N GLN A 405 1.99 -14.55 4.67
CA GLN A 405 3.27 -14.53 3.97
C GLN A 405 3.40 -13.28 3.11
N THR A 406 2.36 -12.87 2.39
CA THR A 406 2.30 -11.64 1.61
C THR A 406 2.65 -10.41 2.47
N LEU A 407 2.07 -10.28 3.66
CA LEU A 407 2.37 -9.18 4.58
C LEU A 407 3.80 -9.24 5.13
N TYR A 408 4.30 -10.43 5.45
CA TYR A 408 5.68 -10.61 5.89
C TYR A 408 6.66 -10.18 4.80
N GLN A 409 6.46 -10.65 3.55
CA GLN A 409 7.33 -10.32 2.43
C GLN A 409 7.32 -8.82 2.08
N HIS A 410 6.20 -8.14 2.34
CA HIS A 410 6.03 -6.72 2.06
C HIS A 410 6.71 -5.78 3.06
N ALA A 411 6.81 -6.18 4.33
CA ALA A 411 7.30 -5.33 5.40
C ALA A 411 8.52 -5.92 6.11
N GLU A 412 8.38 -7.08 6.74
CA GLU A 412 9.42 -7.66 7.60
C GLU A 412 10.63 -8.13 6.77
N ALA A 413 10.43 -8.78 5.62
CA ALA A 413 11.53 -9.18 4.74
C ALA A 413 12.33 -7.98 4.21
N LEU A 414 11.65 -6.85 3.96
CA LEU A 414 12.29 -5.59 3.60
C LEU A 414 13.12 -5.05 4.78
N PHE A 415 12.58 -5.12 6.00
CA PHE A 415 13.29 -4.67 7.19
C PHE A 415 14.54 -5.52 7.46
N GLU A 416 14.47 -6.82 7.21
CA GLU A 416 15.63 -7.71 7.26
C GLU A 416 16.67 -7.33 6.18
N TYR A 417 16.24 -7.16 4.93
CA TYR A 417 17.13 -6.79 3.82
C TYR A 417 17.84 -5.45 4.04
N MET A 418 17.08 -4.44 4.48
CA MET A 418 17.59 -3.11 4.78
C MET A 418 18.35 -3.03 6.11
N GLN A 419 18.47 -4.15 6.83
CA GLN A 419 19.03 -4.20 8.19
C GLN A 419 18.34 -3.22 9.15
N ILE A 420 17.07 -2.89 8.89
CA ILE A 420 16.24 -2.05 9.76
C ILE A 420 16.03 -2.75 11.11
N SER A 421 15.92 -4.07 11.15
CA SER A 421 15.80 -4.80 12.42
C SER A 421 17.09 -4.73 13.25
N GLU A 422 18.26 -4.76 12.62
CA GLU A 422 19.54 -4.53 13.30
C GLU A 422 19.67 -3.07 13.75
N TYR A 423 19.20 -2.14 12.93
CA TYR A 423 19.10 -0.72 13.26
C TYR A 423 18.18 -0.49 14.48
N ILE A 424 16.96 -1.02 14.48
CA ILE A 424 16.00 -0.95 15.60
C ILE A 424 16.59 -1.63 16.85
N THR A 425 17.20 -2.81 16.70
CA THR A 425 17.85 -3.51 17.82
C THR A 425 18.97 -2.65 18.40
N ARG A 426 19.79 -2.02 17.55
CA ARG A 426 20.84 -1.10 17.98
C ARG A 426 20.26 0.13 18.68
N LEU A 427 19.12 0.64 18.23
CA LEU A 427 18.40 1.71 18.93
C LEU A 427 17.88 1.29 20.30
N ASP A 428 17.31 0.09 20.41
CA ASP A 428 16.86 -0.50 21.67
C ASP A 428 18.03 -0.73 22.64
N GLU A 429 19.17 -1.25 22.17
CA GLU A 429 20.42 -1.40 22.94
C GLU A 429 20.96 -0.04 23.41
N LEU A 430 20.72 0.98 22.60
CA LEU A 430 21.03 2.36 22.89
C LEU A 430 19.91 3.02 23.75
N GLY A 431 18.90 2.30 24.20
CA GLY A 431 17.84 2.82 25.07
C GLY A 431 16.98 3.90 24.41
N VAL A 432 17.02 3.99 23.08
CA VAL A 432 16.13 4.83 22.28
C VAL A 432 14.80 4.09 22.18
N GLN A 433 13.81 4.51 22.97
CA GLN A 433 12.46 3.99 22.78
C GLN A 433 11.85 4.66 21.56
N LEU A 434 11.86 3.97 20.42
CA LEU A 434 10.93 4.30 19.35
C LEU A 434 9.53 4.13 19.95
N LEU A 435 8.81 5.24 20.14
CA LEU A 435 7.42 5.20 20.59
C LEU A 435 6.63 4.27 19.66
N PRO A 436 5.74 3.42 20.20
CA PRO A 436 5.10 2.36 19.45
C PRO A 436 4.58 2.78 18.07
#